data_AF-A0A932LAJ6-F1
#
_entry.id   AF-A0A932LAJ6-F1
#
_cell.length_a   1.000
_cell.length_b   1.000
_cell.length_c   1.000
_cell.angle_alpha   90.00
_cell.angle_beta   90.00
_cell.angle_gamma   90.00
#
_symmetry.space_group_name_H-M   'P 1'
#
loop_
_entity.id
_entity.type
_entity.pdbx_description
1 polymer ?
#
loop_
_entity_poly.entity_id
_entity_poly.type
_entity_poly.pdbx_seq_one_letter_code
_entity_poly.pdbx_strand_id
1 'polypeptide(L)'
;IGGTGKDKLQGGDGDDLLIAGATDFDANDDALYAVMKEWTSAHDYLTRVKNLRNGGGGGTDGPQNGTVFLVASPIAATVHDDAAADQLAGGNGRDWFFARVDAAIKDMIGDLAAGEEKNLI
;
A
#
# COMPACT_ATOMS: atom_id res chain seq x y z
N ILE A 1 2.87 3.12 -6.96
CA ILE A 1 3.67 1.89 -7.17
C ILE A 1 4.94 2.34 -7.87
N GLY A 2 6.11 2.13 -7.26
CA GLY A 2 7.39 2.55 -7.84
C GLY A 2 7.87 1.56 -8.90
N GLY A 3 7.74 0.27 -8.62
CA GLY A 3 8.11 -0.80 -9.52
C GLY A 3 9.55 -1.24 -9.28
N THR A 4 10.44 -0.98 -10.24
CA THR A 4 11.86 -1.37 -10.14
C THR A 4 12.77 -0.16 -10.29
N GLY A 5 13.87 -0.15 -9.55
CA GLY A 5 14.85 0.93 -9.56
C GLY A 5 14.59 1.91 -8.42
N LYS A 6 15.34 3.01 -8.43
CA LYS A 6 15.20 4.03 -7.37
C LYS A 6 14.06 4.97 -7.71
N ASP A 7 13.03 4.95 -6.89
CA ASP A 7 11.81 5.68 -7.12
C ASP A 7 11.60 6.84 -6.15
N LYS A 8 10.79 7.79 -6.62
CA LYS A 8 10.28 8.91 -5.83
C LYS A 8 8.77 8.93 -5.97
N LEU A 9 8.08 8.60 -4.88
CA LEU A 9 6.62 8.57 -4.82
C LEU A 9 6.13 9.75 -3.99
N GLN A 10 5.13 10.44 -4.54
CA GLN A 10 4.46 11.57 -3.92
C GLN A 10 2.94 11.33 -4.03
N GLY A 11 2.25 11.19 -2.90
CA GLY A 11 0.79 11.00 -2.85
C GLY A 11 0.04 12.30 -3.13
N GLY A 12 0.30 13.32 -2.31
CA GLY A 12 -0.21 14.67 -2.50
C GLY A 12 -1.29 15.02 -1.48
N ASP A 13 -2.47 15.38 -1.95
CA ASP A 13 -3.63 15.65 -1.10
C ASP A 13 -4.56 14.44 -1.12
N GLY A 14 -5.05 14.04 0.06
CA GLY A 14 -5.96 12.91 0.24
C GLY A 14 -5.30 11.72 0.92
N ASP A 15 -6.06 10.65 1.11
CA ASP A 15 -5.50 9.41 1.64
C ASP A 15 -4.81 8.65 0.50
N ASP A 16 -3.51 8.40 0.61
CA ASP A 16 -2.71 7.79 -0.44
C ASP A 16 -2.19 6.39 -0.08
N LEU A 17 -2.09 5.52 -1.09
CA LEU A 17 -1.49 4.20 -0.98
C LEU A 17 -0.20 4.18 -1.79
N LEU A 18 0.94 4.13 -1.09
CA LEU A 18 2.26 4.17 -1.69
C LEU A 18 2.96 2.82 -1.52
N ILE A 19 3.42 2.28 -2.63
CA ILE A 19 4.14 1.00 -2.69
C ILE A 19 5.47 1.27 -3.37
N ALA A 20 6.57 1.10 -2.63
CA ALA A 20 7.93 1.35 -3.11
C ALA A 20 8.29 0.44 -4.29
N GLY A 21 8.13 -0.87 -4.13
CA GLY A 21 8.34 -1.85 -5.19
C GLY A 21 7.11 -2.11 -6.07
N ALA A 22 6.87 -3.39 -6.38
CA ALA A 22 5.88 -3.86 -7.35
C ALA A 22 4.74 -4.65 -6.70
N THR A 23 3.66 -4.89 -7.45
CA THR A 23 2.61 -5.84 -7.06
C THR A 23 2.43 -6.95 -8.10
N ASP A 24 1.87 -8.08 -7.70
CA ASP A 24 1.43 -9.14 -8.64
C ASP A 24 0.34 -8.66 -9.61
N PHE A 25 -0.22 -7.48 -9.36
CA PHE A 25 -1.36 -6.92 -10.07
C PHE A 25 -0.96 -5.82 -11.06
N ASP A 26 0.32 -5.47 -11.19
CA ASP A 26 0.76 -4.30 -12.00
C ASP A 26 0.34 -4.38 -13.48
N ALA A 27 0.08 -5.58 -14.00
CA ALA A 27 -0.43 -5.83 -15.36
C ALA A 27 -1.91 -6.29 -15.40
N ASN A 28 -2.64 -6.14 -14.30
CA ASN A 28 -4.02 -6.59 -14.13
C ASN A 28 -4.92 -5.43 -13.68
N ASP A 29 -5.48 -4.72 -14.65
CA ASP A 29 -6.35 -3.56 -14.42
C ASP A 29 -7.56 -3.87 -13.54
N ASP A 30 -8.17 -5.05 -13.67
CA ASP A 30 -9.32 -5.45 -12.84
C ASP A 30 -8.92 -5.59 -11.36
N ALA A 31 -7.74 -6.13 -11.09
CA ALA A 31 -7.22 -6.26 -9.74
C ALA A 31 -6.82 -4.90 -9.15
N LEU A 32 -6.15 -4.04 -9.93
CA LEU A 32 -5.83 -2.68 -9.51
C LEU A 32 -7.10 -1.84 -9.26
N TYR A 33 -8.15 -2.04 -10.07
CA TYR A 33 -9.45 -1.42 -9.84
C TYR A 33 -10.10 -1.92 -8.54
N ALA A 34 -9.98 -3.21 -8.21
CA ALA A 34 -10.47 -3.74 -6.94
C ALA A 34 -9.74 -3.12 -5.74
N VAL A 35 -8.42 -2.93 -5.85
CA VAL A 35 -7.63 -2.21 -4.83
C VAL A 35 -8.13 -0.78 -4.67
N MET A 36 -8.24 -0.05 -5.79
CA MET A 36 -8.73 1.33 -5.80
C MET A 36 -10.13 1.43 -5.18
N LYS A 37 -11.03 0.50 -5.54
CA LYS A 37 -12.41 0.48 -5.05
C LYS A 37 -12.50 0.37 -3.53
N GLU A 38 -11.65 -0.45 -2.90
CA GLU A 38 -11.57 -0.48 -1.43
C GLU A 38 -10.91 0.76 -0.87
N TRP A 39 -9.81 1.23 -1.46
CA TRP A 39 -9.09 2.41 -0.97
C TRP A 39 -9.93 3.70 -1.02
N THR A 40 -10.80 3.84 -2.01
CA THR A 40 -11.74 4.97 -2.14
C THR A 40 -13.14 4.67 -1.58
N SER A 41 -13.31 3.55 -0.86
CA SER A 41 -14.60 3.20 -0.27
C SER A 41 -15.00 4.15 0.86
N ALA A 42 -16.27 4.11 1.26
CA ALA A 42 -16.77 4.86 2.41
C ALA A 42 -16.31 4.29 3.76
N HIS A 43 -15.52 3.21 3.77
CA HIS A 43 -14.97 2.64 4.99
C HIS A 43 -13.95 3.59 5.62
N ASP A 44 -13.83 3.55 6.95
CA ASP A 44 -12.76 4.27 7.61
C ASP A 44 -11.38 3.73 7.18
N TYR A 45 -10.35 4.55 7.38
CA TYR A 45 -8.97 4.23 7.00
C TYR A 45 -8.50 2.85 7.48
N LEU A 46 -8.71 2.50 8.76
CA LEU A 46 -8.21 1.24 9.29
C LEU A 46 -8.98 0.04 8.74
N THR A 47 -10.26 0.23 8.44
CA THR A 47 -11.09 -0.78 7.77
C THR A 47 -10.60 -1.01 6.33
N ARG A 48 -10.29 0.04 5.57
CA ARG A 48 -9.69 -0.06 4.22
C ARG A 48 -8.35 -0.80 4.26
N VAL A 49 -7.47 -0.43 5.17
CA VAL A 49 -6.17 -1.10 5.36
C VAL A 49 -6.35 -2.58 5.69
N LYS A 50 -7.23 -2.94 6.64
CA LYS A 50 -7.47 -4.35 6.99
C LYS A 50 -8.10 -5.13 5.84
N ASN A 51 -9.06 -4.55 5.12
CA ASN A 51 -9.70 -5.21 3.98
C ASN A 51 -8.70 -5.54 2.88
N LEU A 52 -7.83 -4.59 2.53
CA LEU A 52 -6.76 -4.83 1.56
C LEU A 52 -5.66 -5.75 2.09
N ARG A 53 -5.35 -5.71 3.39
CA ARG A 53 -4.29 -6.54 3.98
C ARG A 53 -4.69 -8.01 4.09
N ASN A 54 -5.93 -8.31 4.48
CA ASN A 54 -6.36 -9.70 4.73
C ASN A 54 -7.88 -9.95 4.65
N GLY A 55 -8.68 -8.98 4.18
CA GLY A 55 -10.14 -9.12 4.09
C GLY A 55 -10.88 -9.13 5.42
N GLY A 56 -10.18 -8.92 6.55
CA GLY A 56 -10.73 -9.01 7.90
C GLY A 56 -11.26 -7.69 8.47
N GLY A 57 -11.26 -6.61 7.70
CA GLY A 57 -11.70 -5.28 8.14
C GLY A 57 -13.20 -5.20 8.34
N GLY A 58 -13.98 -5.71 7.37
CA GLY A 58 -15.44 -5.79 7.39
C GLY A 58 -16.12 -4.43 7.59
N GLY A 59 -16.59 -3.81 6.52
CA GLY A 59 -17.53 -2.67 6.59
C GLY A 59 -18.99 -3.11 6.58
N THR A 60 -19.94 -2.15 6.62
CA THR A 60 -21.38 -2.45 6.51
C THR A 60 -21.73 -3.24 5.25
N ASP A 61 -20.94 -3.07 4.19
CA ASP A 61 -21.14 -3.68 2.88
C ASP A 61 -20.08 -4.77 2.56
N GLY A 62 -19.25 -5.13 3.54
CA GLY A 62 -18.11 -6.04 3.39
C GLY A 62 -16.92 -5.44 2.60
N PRO A 63 -15.81 -6.18 2.43
CA PRO A 63 -14.65 -5.72 1.67
C PRO A 63 -14.99 -5.49 0.18
N GLN A 64 -14.64 -4.33 -0.36
CA GLN A 64 -14.92 -3.95 -1.75
C GLN A 64 -13.85 -4.43 -2.74
N ASN A 65 -12.70 -4.88 -2.24
CA ASN A 65 -11.58 -5.45 -3.01
C ASN A 65 -11.78 -6.92 -3.42
N GLY A 66 -12.90 -7.55 -3.06
CA GLY A 66 -13.17 -8.95 -3.38
C GLY A 66 -12.09 -9.88 -2.81
N THR A 67 -11.36 -10.58 -3.68
CA THR A 67 -10.28 -11.50 -3.30
C THR A 67 -8.88 -10.93 -3.56
N VAL A 68 -8.77 -9.64 -3.87
CA VAL A 68 -7.49 -8.99 -4.18
C VAL A 68 -6.92 -8.37 -2.91
N PHE A 69 -5.76 -8.83 -2.48
CA PHE A 69 -5.12 -8.39 -1.23
C PHE A 69 -3.71 -7.89 -1.49
N LEU A 70 -3.28 -6.87 -0.75
CA LEU A 70 -1.91 -6.35 -0.70
C LEU A 70 -1.19 -6.98 0.48
N VAL A 71 -0.54 -8.12 0.22
CA VAL A 71 0.06 -8.98 1.23
C VAL A 71 1.57 -8.79 1.20
N ALA A 72 2.10 -8.26 2.29
CA ALA A 72 3.54 -8.22 2.56
C ALA A 72 3.90 -9.40 3.49
N SER A 73 4.14 -10.58 2.92
CA SER A 73 4.41 -11.83 3.65
C SER A 73 5.30 -12.78 2.86
N PRO A 74 6.30 -13.45 3.46
CA PRO A 74 7.23 -14.32 2.72
C PRO A 74 6.59 -15.59 2.13
N ILE A 75 5.34 -15.92 2.48
CA ILE A 75 4.69 -17.19 2.06
C ILE A 75 3.73 -16.97 0.87
N ALA A 76 3.08 -15.82 0.81
CA ALA A 76 2.04 -15.52 -0.17
C ALA A 76 2.00 -14.00 -0.44
N ALA A 77 3.18 -13.40 -0.63
CA ALA A 77 3.30 -11.99 -0.96
C ALA A 77 2.62 -11.70 -2.29
N THR A 78 1.93 -10.56 -2.34
CA THR A 78 1.45 -9.94 -3.57
C THR A 78 2.04 -8.54 -3.76
N VAL A 79 2.84 -8.08 -2.80
CA VAL A 79 3.64 -6.85 -2.85
C VAL A 79 5.09 -7.23 -2.60
N HIS A 80 6.00 -6.73 -3.43
CA HIS A 80 7.40 -7.17 -3.46
C HIS A 80 8.34 -5.97 -3.44
N ASP A 81 9.36 -6.03 -2.58
CA ASP A 81 10.52 -5.14 -2.60
C ASP A 81 11.41 -5.42 -3.82
N ASP A 82 11.96 -4.37 -4.43
CA ASP A 82 12.80 -4.45 -5.62
C ASP A 82 14.31 -4.32 -5.31
N ALA A 83 14.61 -4.22 -4.03
CA ALA A 83 15.90 -3.98 -3.43
C ALA A 83 16.58 -2.63 -3.68
N ALA A 84 15.88 -1.65 -4.26
CA ALA A 84 16.35 -0.29 -4.37
C ALA A 84 16.14 0.50 -3.06
N ALA A 85 16.50 1.79 -3.10
CA ALA A 85 16.27 2.71 -1.99
C ALA A 85 15.39 3.84 -2.50
N ASP A 86 14.16 3.87 -2.01
CA ASP A 86 13.12 4.75 -2.50
C ASP A 86 12.80 5.89 -1.55
N GLN A 87 12.17 6.93 -2.08
CA GLN A 87 11.67 8.07 -1.32
C GLN A 87 10.15 8.13 -1.44
N LEU A 88 9.46 8.03 -0.32
CA LEU A 88 8.01 8.06 -0.25
C LEU A 88 7.59 9.27 0.59
N ALA A 89 6.67 10.06 0.06
CA ALA A 89 5.99 11.14 0.78
C ALA A 89 4.49 11.03 0.50
N GLY A 90 3.70 10.77 1.52
CA GLY A 90 2.26 10.63 1.40
C GLY A 90 1.58 11.98 1.21
N GLY A 91 1.94 12.98 2.02
CA GLY A 91 1.40 14.33 1.97
C GLY A 91 0.30 14.57 3.00
N ASN A 92 -0.83 15.14 2.57
CA ASN A 92 -1.94 15.48 3.45
C ASN A 92 -2.98 14.37 3.43
N GLY A 93 -3.19 13.68 4.54
CA GLY A 93 -4.28 12.71 4.63
C GLY A 93 -3.95 11.64 5.65
N ARG A 94 -4.44 10.43 5.42
CA ARG A 94 -3.90 9.24 6.05
C ARG A 94 -3.38 8.31 4.98
N ASP A 95 -2.08 8.15 4.98
CA ASP A 95 -1.39 7.41 3.95
C ASP A 95 -1.03 6.01 4.43
N TRP A 96 -0.91 5.06 3.51
CA TRP A 96 -0.48 3.70 3.80
C TRP A 96 0.73 3.35 2.94
N PHE A 97 1.84 3.01 3.59
CA PHE A 97 3.12 2.79 2.95
C PHE A 97 3.51 1.32 2.95
N PHE A 98 3.98 0.81 1.81
CA PHE A 98 4.74 -0.43 1.70
C PHE A 98 6.18 -0.05 1.35
N ALA A 99 7.10 -0.27 2.30
CA ALA A 99 8.47 0.19 2.21
C ALA A 99 9.40 -0.68 3.05
N ARG A 100 10.60 -0.95 2.53
CA ARG A 100 11.67 -1.67 3.22
C ARG A 100 12.53 -0.71 4.02
N VAL A 101 12.22 -0.52 5.30
CA VAL A 101 12.90 0.47 6.16
C VAL A 101 13.90 -0.14 7.16
N ASP A 102 14.02 -1.47 7.20
CA ASP A 102 14.82 -2.23 8.16
C ASP A 102 16.01 -2.98 7.54
N ALA A 103 16.40 -2.62 6.32
CA ALA A 103 17.55 -3.16 5.61
C ALA A 103 18.75 -2.18 5.51
N ALA A 104 19.88 -2.67 5.00
CA ALA A 104 21.10 -1.86 4.81
C ALA A 104 20.93 -0.82 3.68
N ILE A 105 20.31 -1.24 2.58
CA ILE A 105 19.72 -0.38 1.57
C ILE A 105 18.25 -0.29 1.94
N LYS A 106 17.74 0.91 2.19
CA LYS A 106 16.41 1.10 2.76
C LYS A 106 15.71 2.29 2.15
N ASP A 107 14.40 2.22 2.20
CA ASP A 107 13.51 3.29 1.80
C ASP A 107 13.43 4.36 2.88
N MET A 108 13.00 5.54 2.46
CA MET A 108 12.74 6.68 3.32
C MET A 108 11.29 7.09 3.17
N ILE A 109 10.52 6.95 4.26
CA ILE A 109 9.21 7.59 4.38
C ILE A 109 9.44 8.95 5.04
N GLY A 110 9.18 10.03 4.30
CA GLY A 110 9.54 11.39 4.69
C GLY A 110 8.60 12.04 5.70
N ASP A 111 7.35 11.58 5.77
CA ASP A 111 6.25 12.29 6.43
C ASP A 111 5.28 11.38 7.20
N LEU A 112 5.71 10.15 7.55
CA LEU A 112 4.87 9.21 8.30
C LEU A 112 4.26 9.86 9.55
N ALA A 113 2.96 10.05 9.54
CA ALA A 113 2.20 10.72 10.58
C ALA A 113 1.58 9.73 11.58
N ALA A 114 1.12 10.27 12.72
CA ALA A 114 0.46 9.46 13.74
C ALA A 114 -0.91 8.96 13.22
N GLY A 115 -1.12 7.65 13.30
CA GLY A 115 -2.35 7.00 12.82
C GLY A 115 -2.28 6.49 11.39
N GLU A 116 -1.14 6.67 10.72
CA GLU A 116 -0.81 6.04 9.45
C GLU A 116 -0.14 4.68 9.66
N GLU A 117 -0.32 3.81 8.68
CA GLU A 117 0.21 2.45 8.67
C GLU A 117 1.41 2.36 7.75
N LYS A 118 2.35 1.47 8.10
CA LYS A 118 3.38 1.00 7.19
C LYS A 118 3.52 -0.51 7.26
N ASN A 119 3.82 -1.11 6.12
CA ASN A 119 4.13 -2.52 5.98
C ASN A 119 5.55 -2.68 5.44
N LEU A 120 6.33 -3.56 6.09
CA LEU A 120 7.65 -3.95 5.62
C LEU A 120 7.49 -4.95 4.47
N ILE A 121 8.21 -4.73 3.38
CA ILE A 121 8.29 -5.61 2.19
C ILE A 121 9.73 -6.06 1.95
#